data_AF-G7JCQ6-F1
#
_entry.id   AF-G7JCQ6-F1
#
_cell.length_a   1.000
_cell.length_b   1.000
_cell.length_c   1.000
_cell.angle_alpha   90.00
_cell.angle_beta   90.00
_cell.angle_gamma   90.00
#
_symmetry.space_group_name_H-M   'P 1'
#
loop_
_entity.id
_entity.type
_entity.pdbx_description
1 polymer ?
#
loop_
_entity_poly.entity_id
_entity_poly.type
_entity_poly.pdbx_seq_one_letter_code
_entity_poly.pdbx_strand_id
1 'polypeptide(L)'
;MVKDYINIEKGTLGDRRLIVVKELLQESDQGMNDFVNEIATVSITKHKNLVDLYGCCTNGSERFIVFEYLENKRVLTAHFLDICLGVAKGLEYLREGTP
;
A
#
# COMPACT_ATOMS: atom_id res chain seq x y z
N MET A 1 0.73 -14.88 -2.88
CA MET A 1 1.34 -13.64 -3.39
C MET A 1 2.10 -13.01 -2.24
N VAL A 2 3.29 -13.55 -1.96
CA VAL A 2 4.20 -13.00 -0.95
C VAL A 2 4.88 -11.84 -1.66
N LYS A 3 4.70 -10.61 -1.18
CA LYS A 3 5.21 -9.41 -1.87
C LYS A 3 6.71 -9.24 -1.57
N ASP A 4 7.52 -9.00 -2.60
CA ASP A 4 8.98 -8.88 -2.56
C ASP A 4 9.46 -7.52 -2.01
N TYR A 5 9.12 -7.22 -0.76
CA TYR A 5 9.72 -6.09 -0.05
C TYR A 5 10.82 -6.54 0.90
N ILE A 6 11.95 -5.85 0.87
CA ILE A 6 13.07 -6.14 1.78
C ILE A 6 12.87 -5.45 3.13
N ASN A 7 12.37 -4.21 3.12
CA ASN A 7 12.16 -3.41 4.32
C ASN A 7 10.80 -2.73 4.32
N ILE A 8 10.26 -2.56 5.53
CA ILE A 8 9.06 -1.78 5.82
C ILE A 8 9.36 -0.88 7.01
N GLU A 9 9.42 0.43 6.78
CA GLU A 9 9.80 1.41 7.78
C GLU A 9 8.70 2.43 8.04
N LYS A 10 8.53 2.84 9.30
CA LYS A 10 7.65 3.93 9.69
C LYS A 10 8.41 5.25 9.63
N GLY A 11 7.81 6.28 9.04
CA GLY A 11 8.41 7.60 8.93
C GLY A 11 7.43 8.74 9.24
N THR A 12 7.92 9.97 9.12
CA THR A 12 7.12 11.20 9.21
C THR A 12 7.58 12.17 8.14
N LEU A 13 6.64 12.68 7.33
CA LEU A 13 6.93 13.68 6.30
C LEU A 13 7.11 15.08 6.94
N GLY A 14 7.68 16.01 6.18
CA GLY A 14 7.88 17.40 6.63
C GLY A 14 6.59 18.14 6.99
N ASP A 15 5.45 17.70 6.44
CA ASP A 15 4.11 18.21 6.77
C ASP A 15 3.46 17.50 7.99
N ARG A 16 4.22 16.63 8.68
CA ARG A 16 3.84 15.83 9.85
C ARG A 16 2.92 14.63 9.58
N ARG A 17 2.64 14.28 8.32
CA ARG A 17 1.93 13.02 8.03
C ARG A 17 2.79 11.82 8.37
N LEU A 18 2.20 10.83 9.06
CA LEU A 18 2.85 9.55 9.34
C LEU A 18 2.78 8.66 8.09
N ILE A 19 3.88 7.99 7.78
CA ILE A 19 4.02 7.17 6.58
C ILE A 19 4.56 5.78 6.87
N VAL A 20 4.29 4.86 5.95
CA VAL A 20 5.03 3.61 5.79
C VAL A 20 5.79 3.67 4.47
N VAL A 21 7.09 3.43 4.52
CA VAL A 21 7.94 3.24 3.34
C VAL A 21 8.14 1.75 3.15
N LYS A 22 7.86 1.25 1.95
CA LYS A 22 8.21 -0.11 1.55
C LYS A 22 9.32 -0.07 0.52
N GLU A 23 10.42 -0.73 0.84
CA GLU A 23 11.55 -0.92 -0.08
C GLU A 23 11.35 -2.24 -0.82
N LEU A 24 11.36 -2.17 -2.15
CA LEU A 24 11.25 -3.36 -2.99
C LEU A 24 12.61 -4.03 -3.15
N LEU A 25 12.59 -5.36 -3.13
CA LEU A 25 13.75 -6.15 -3.52
C LEU A 25 14.09 -5.85 -4.98
N GLN A 26 15.36 -5.56 -5.22
CA GLN A 26 15.86 -5.37 -6.57
C GLN A 26 15.81 -6.73 -7.29
N GLU A 27 14.70 -7.00 -7.96
CA GLU A 27 14.54 -8.20 -8.79
C GLU A 27 14.43 -7.81 -10.27
N SER A 28 14.55 -8.85 -11.11
CA SER A 28 14.47 -8.85 -12.58
C SER A 28 13.34 -7.99 -13.18
N ASP A 29 13.21 -7.94 -14.52
CA ASP A 29 12.13 -7.23 -15.22
C ASP A 29 10.73 -7.47 -14.61
N GLN A 30 10.49 -8.62 -13.97
CA GLN A 30 9.28 -8.94 -13.21
C GLN A 30 9.06 -8.02 -11.99
N GLY A 31 10.07 -7.74 -11.17
CA GLY A 31 9.96 -6.87 -10.00
C GLY A 31 9.65 -5.41 -10.38
N MET A 32 10.13 -4.97 -11.55
CA MET A 32 9.75 -3.67 -12.10
C MET A 32 8.28 -3.65 -12.55
N ASN A 33 7.80 -4.70 -13.19
CA ASN A 33 6.39 -4.80 -13.56
C ASN A 33 5.47 -4.81 -12.34
N ASP A 34 5.87 -5.50 -11.26
CA ASP A 34 5.10 -5.54 -10.02
C ASP A 34 5.10 -4.17 -9.31
N PHE A 35 6.22 -3.44 -9.31
CA PHE A 35 6.28 -2.06 -8.84
C PHE A 35 5.33 -1.14 -9.63
N VAL A 36 5.39 -1.19 -10.96
CA VAL A 36 4.55 -0.38 -11.83
C VAL A 36 3.08 -0.74 -11.67
N ASN A 37 2.75 -2.03 -11.60
CA ASN A 37 1.37 -2.49 -11.39
C ASN A 37 0.83 -2.05 -10.05
N GLU A 38 1.63 -2.13 -8.98
CA GLU A 38 1.19 -1.69 -7.66
C GLU A 38 0.96 -0.19 -7.62
N ILE A 39 1.86 0.61 -8.20
CA ILE A 39 1.65 2.05 -8.32
C ILE A 39 0.42 2.33 -9.18
N ALA A 40 0.30 1.73 -10.36
CA ALA A 40 -0.82 1.95 -11.27
C ALA A 40 -2.16 1.59 -10.62
N THR A 41 -2.22 0.46 -9.91
CA THR A 41 -3.43 0.01 -9.23
C THR A 41 -3.77 0.92 -8.06
N VAL A 42 -2.82 1.27 -7.19
CA VAL A 42 -3.14 2.00 -5.96
C VAL A 42 -3.26 3.52 -6.21
N SER A 43 -2.54 4.08 -7.18
CA SER A 43 -2.54 5.52 -7.46
C SER A 43 -3.89 6.10 -7.88
N ILE A 44 -4.75 5.30 -8.51
CA ILE A 44 -6.09 5.71 -8.94
C ILE A 44 -7.18 5.41 -7.90
N THR A 45 -6.84 4.66 -6.84
CA THR A 45 -7.82 4.17 -5.89
C THR A 45 -7.89 5.07 -4.66
N LYS A 46 -9.05 5.73 -4.48
CA LYS A 46 -9.37 6.45 -3.24
C LYS A 46 -10.61 5.84 -2.60
N HIS A 47 -10.40 5.04 -1.57
CA HIS A 47 -11.49 4.40 -0.84
C HIS A 47 -11.11 4.25 0.63
N LYS A 48 -12.07 4.47 1.55
CA LYS A 48 -11.84 4.41 3.01
C LYS A 48 -11.34 3.06 3.54
N ASN A 49 -11.46 2.00 2.75
CA ASN A 49 -11.00 0.65 3.07
C ASN A 49 -9.76 0.23 2.26
N LEU A 50 -9.14 1.16 1.55
CA LEU A 50 -7.84 1.02 0.91
C LEU A 50 -6.89 2.04 1.54
N VAL A 51 -5.61 1.70 1.59
CA VAL A 51 -4.58 2.61 2.11
C VAL A 51 -4.23 3.64 1.03
N ASP A 52 -4.09 4.91 1.43
CA ASP A 52 -3.68 5.95 0.49
C ASP A 52 -2.21 5.78 0.08
N LEU A 53 -1.96 5.78 -1.22
CA LEU A 53 -0.62 5.95 -1.78
C LEU A 53 -0.28 7.45 -1.78
N TYR A 54 0.82 7.82 -1.13
CA TYR A 54 1.33 9.20 -1.19
C TYR A 54 2.31 9.40 -2.33
N GLY A 55 3.04 8.36 -2.73
CA GLY A 55 3.92 8.43 -3.88
C GLY A 55 4.92 7.28 -3.93
N CYS A 56 5.88 7.40 -4.84
CA CYS A 56 7.00 6.48 -4.97
C CYS A 56 8.30 7.25 -5.24
N CYS A 57 9.43 6.60 -5.01
CA CYS A 57 10.75 7.13 -5.34
C CYS A 57 11.56 6.06 -6.08
N THR A 58 12.25 6.47 -7.14
CA THR A 58 13.17 5.61 -7.90
C THR A 58 14.53 6.29 -7.98
N ASN A 59 15.58 5.61 -7.53
CA ASN A 59 16.96 6.10 -7.61
C ASN A 59 17.88 4.94 -8.01
N GLY A 60 18.36 4.93 -9.26
CA GLY A 60 19.17 3.81 -9.77
C GLY A 60 18.41 2.48 -9.70
N SER A 61 18.83 1.58 -8.81
CA SER A 61 18.19 0.30 -8.51
C SER A 61 17.20 0.34 -7.34
N GLU A 62 17.25 1.39 -6.52
CA GLU A 62 16.43 1.51 -5.32
C GLU A 62 15.01 1.94 -5.70
N ARG A 63 14.01 1.25 -5.13
CA ARG A 63 12.60 1.47 -5.41
C ARG A 63 11.84 1.53 -4.08
N PHE A 64 11.19 2.67 -3.84
CA PHE A 64 10.42 2.90 -2.63
C PHE A 64 8.99 3.25 -2.97
N ILE A 65 8.04 2.72 -2.20
CA ILE A 65 6.64 3.11 -2.23
C ILE A 65 6.27 3.69 -0.86
N VAL A 66 5.61 4.85 -0.87
CA VAL A 66 5.25 5.60 0.33
C VAL A 66 3.74 5.60 0.48
N PHE A 67 3.26 5.01 1.58
CA PHE A 67 1.85 4.91 1.94
C PHE A 67 1.53 5.73 3.18
N GLU A 68 0.25 6.04 3.37
CA GLU A 68 -0.28 6.45 4.67
C GLU A 68 0.03 5.38 5.75
N TYR A 69 0.45 5.84 6.93
CA TYR A 69 0.55 4.97 8.10
C TYR A 69 -0.80 4.78 8.76
N LEU A 70 -1.31 3.55 8.72
CA LEU A 70 -2.51 3.15 9.46
C LEU A 70 -2.10 2.54 10.80
N GLU A 71 -2.58 3.14 11.90
CA GLU A 71 -2.30 2.63 13.24
C GLU A 71 -2.96 1.26 13.46
N ASN A 72 -2.15 0.27 13.81
CA ASN A 72 -2.63 -1.09 14.02
C ASN A 72 -3.34 -1.17 15.38
N LYS A 73 -4.68 -1.09 15.37
CA LYS A 73 -5.49 -1.23 16.58
C LYS A 73 -5.69 -2.70 16.90
N ARG A 74 -5.62 -3.06 18.18
CA ARG A 74 -5.86 -4.44 18.64
C ARG A 74 -7.26 -4.89 18.19
N VAL A 75 -7.31 -5.97 17.43
CA VAL A 75 -8.57 -6.54 16.93
C VAL A 75 -9.27 -7.22 18.11
N LEU A 76 -10.37 -6.62 18.56
CA LEU A 76 -11.32 -7.31 19.43
C LEU A 76 -12.27 -8.15 18.56
N THR A 77 -12.79 -9.26 19.07
CA THR A 77 -13.66 -10.17 18.33
C THR A 77 -14.87 -9.45 17.69
N ALA A 78 -15.40 -8.42 18.36
CA ALA A 78 -16.48 -7.58 17.84
C ALA A 78 -16.09 -6.78 16.57
N HIS A 79 -14.83 -6.37 16.44
CA HIS A 79 -14.32 -5.65 15.27
C HIS A 79 -13.95 -6.58 14.10
N PHE A 80 -13.95 -7.89 14.30
CA PHE A 80 -13.58 -8.84 13.24
C PHE A 80 -14.56 -8.77 12.06
N LEU A 81 -15.86 -8.60 12.34
CA LEU A 81 -16.87 -8.44 11.29
C LEU A 81 -16.65 -7.13 10.50
N ASP A 82 -16.29 -6.04 11.18
CA ASP A 82 -16.01 -4.75 10.54
C ASP A 82 -14.78 -4.82 9.65
N ILE A 83 -13.75 -5.55 10.06
CA ILE A 83 -12.53 -5.78 9.26
C ILE A 83 -12.89 -6.58 8.00
N CYS A 84 -13.58 -7.71 8.16
CA CYS A 84 -14.01 -8.54 7.02
C CYS A 84 -14.87 -7.74 6.04
N LEU A 85 -15.83 -6.96 6.54
CA LEU A 85 -16.68 -6.10 5.72
C LEU A 85 -15.87 -5.01 5.02
N GLY A 86 -14.91 -4.40 5.72
CA GLY A 86 -14.00 -3.41 5.14
C GLY A 86 -13.16 -3.99 4.00
N VAL A 87 -12.56 -5.17 4.21
CA VAL A 87 -11.79 -5.88 3.19
C VAL A 87 -12.68 -6.21 1.99
N ALA A 88 -13.88 -6.74 2.20
CA ALA A 88 -14.81 -7.07 1.12
C ALA A 88 -15.16 -5.84 0.28
N LYS A 89 -15.48 -4.70 0.92
CA LYS A 89 -15.78 -3.43 0.23
C LYS A 89 -14.58 -2.90 -0.56
N GLY A 90 -13.38 -2.97 0.01
CA GLY A 90 -12.15 -2.58 -0.70
C GLY A 90 -11.91 -3.44 -1.93
N LEU A 91 -12.10 -4.75 -1.83
CA LEU A 91 -11.94 -5.68 -2.95
C LEU A 91 -13.01 -5.51 -4.04
N GLU A 92 -14.26 -5.24 -3.64
CA GLU A 92 -15.34 -4.91 -4.56
C GLU A 92 -15.01 -3.66 -5.36
N TYR A 93 -14.55 -2.59 -4.70
CA TYR A 93 -14.12 -1.37 -5.36
C TYR A 93 -12.97 -1.60 -6.37
N LEU A 94 -11.96 -2.40 -6.00
CA LEU A 94 -10.87 -2.74 -6.92
C LEU A 94 -11.33 -3.54 -8.14
N ARG A 95 -12.36 -4.38 -8.00
CA ARG A 95 -12.92 -5.18 -9.10
C ARG A 95 -13.66 -4.30 -10.11
N GLU A 96 -14.37 -3.29 -9.66
CA GLU A 96 -15.20 -2.44 -10.51
C GLU A 96 -14.39 -1.51 -11.41
N GLY A 97 -13.06 -1.42 -11.22
CA GLY A 97 -12.13 -0.78 -12.14
C GLY A 97 -12.60 0.60 -12.57
N THR A 98 -12.77 1.51 -11.61
CA THR A 98 -13.20 2.89 -11.93
C THR A 98 -12.00 3.76 -12.32
N PRO A 99 -12.16 4.65 -13.31
CA PRO A 99 -11.12 5.55 -13.81
C PRO A 99 -10.75 6.67 -12.82
#